data_AF-Q9W466-F1
#
_entry.id   AF-Q9W466-F1
#
_cell.length_a   1.000
_cell.length_b   1.000
_cell.length_c   1.000
_cell.angle_alpha   90.00
_cell.angle_beta   90.00
_cell.angle_gamma   90.00
#
_symmetry.space_group_name_H-M   'P 1'
#
loop_
_entity.id
_entity.type
_entity.pdbx_description
1 polymer ?
#
loop_
_entity_poly.entity_id
_entity_poly.type
_entity_poly.pdbx_seq_one_letter_code
_entity_poly.pdbx_strand_id
1 'polypeptide(L)'
;MESPVCTSLSTLSEMSLQSLGIGVAGKGQAMLKSETEIDAHDWQLLLHSIQSHIRKKSDLLIAVTHFLITKEYRLRCAINYSASDGRQLAGGCGTVCEQLPDHWNRDADRYTLNYTDGLAGQYILMAKLSRRDLVISLQNSTSKRMAIVCLQPEHLVNSTCKSSMDKCIPRLDKFIKRLRAELVDPAVRGTKRLAEIGPAFNRKIWKRELPVRNSGTSRVAFNIVESTHSLES
;
A
#
# COMPACT_ATOMS: atom_id res chain seq x y z
N MET A 1 10.39 -45.44 -70.95
CA MET A 1 9.54 -45.12 -69.80
C MET A 1 10.47 -44.65 -68.69
N GLU A 2 10.36 -43.51 -68.05
CA GLU A 2 9.58 -42.27 -68.17
C GLU A 2 10.44 -41.28 -67.38
N SER A 3 10.69 -40.13 -67.99
CA SER A 3 11.08 -38.92 -67.28
C SER A 3 9.76 -38.14 -67.01
N PRO A 4 9.76 -36.88 -66.58
CA PRO A 4 10.41 -36.23 -65.44
C PRO A 4 9.35 -35.37 -64.67
N VAL A 5 9.83 -34.36 -63.92
CA VAL A 5 9.22 -33.02 -63.72
C VAL A 5 8.29 -32.78 -62.52
N CYS A 6 8.93 -32.20 -61.51
CA CYS A 6 8.58 -30.96 -60.79
C CYS A 6 7.30 -30.20 -61.20
N THR A 7 6.36 -29.94 -60.29
CA THR A 7 5.50 -28.74 -60.39
C THR A 7 5.11 -28.22 -59.02
N SER A 8 5.21 -26.90 -58.88
CA SER A 8 4.94 -26.05 -57.73
C SER A 8 3.52 -26.17 -57.16
N LEU A 9 3.38 -26.11 -55.84
CA LEU A 9 2.12 -25.82 -55.17
C LEU A 9 2.09 -24.35 -54.72
N SER A 10 1.61 -23.49 -55.60
CA SER A 10 0.97 -22.22 -55.23
C SER A 10 -0.53 -22.41 -55.40
N THR A 11 -1.12 -23.31 -54.61
CA THR A 11 -2.53 -23.72 -54.71
C THR A 11 -2.99 -24.39 -53.41
N LEU A 12 -2.95 -23.66 -52.30
CA LEU A 12 -3.72 -24.03 -51.10
C LEU A 12 -4.38 -22.77 -50.53
N SER A 13 -5.29 -22.25 -51.35
CA SER A 13 -6.42 -21.42 -50.95
C SER A 13 -7.60 -22.37 -50.72
N GLU A 14 -8.43 -22.07 -49.70
CA GLU A 14 -9.77 -22.62 -49.50
C GLU A 14 -9.88 -24.12 -49.24
N MET A 15 -9.60 -24.55 -48.00
CA MET A 15 -10.33 -25.68 -47.44
C MET A 15 -10.80 -25.38 -46.00
N SER A 16 -12.10 -25.58 -45.83
CA SER A 16 -12.98 -25.17 -44.75
C SER A 16 -12.70 -25.85 -43.40
N LEU A 17 -12.59 -25.07 -42.32
CA LEU A 17 -12.66 -25.55 -40.93
C LEU A 17 -14.09 -25.50 -40.36
N GLN A 18 -15.14 -25.39 -41.20
CA GLN A 18 -16.53 -25.44 -40.73
C GLN A 18 -17.05 -26.87 -40.46
N SER A 19 -16.26 -27.92 -40.70
CA SER A 19 -16.71 -29.32 -40.50
C SER A 19 -16.39 -29.91 -39.12
N LEU A 20 -15.67 -29.19 -38.25
CA LEU A 20 -15.48 -29.58 -36.85
C LEU A 20 -16.54 -28.87 -36.00
N GLY A 21 -17.75 -29.44 -35.96
CA GLY A 21 -18.83 -28.92 -35.15
C GLY A 21 -18.43 -28.86 -33.68
N ILE A 22 -18.33 -27.65 -33.12
CA ILE A 22 -18.66 -27.24 -31.74
C ILE A 22 -18.33 -25.73 -31.64
N GLY A 23 -19.35 -24.90 -31.34
CA GLY A 23 -19.14 -23.56 -30.78
C GLY A 23 -19.19 -22.37 -31.74
N VAL A 24 -20.39 -22.05 -32.23
CA VAL A 24 -20.73 -20.74 -32.81
C VAL A 24 -20.89 -19.68 -31.71
N ALA A 25 -20.36 -18.49 -32.00
CA ALA A 25 -20.70 -17.17 -31.47
C ALA A 25 -20.75 -16.95 -29.95
N GLY A 26 -19.77 -16.21 -29.45
CA GLY A 26 -19.91 -15.53 -28.17
C GLY A 26 -18.74 -14.58 -27.93
N LYS A 27 -19.04 -13.29 -27.79
CA LYS A 27 -18.15 -12.23 -27.32
C LYS A 27 -17.14 -12.74 -26.28
N GLY A 28 -15.87 -12.82 -26.68
CA GLY A 28 -14.75 -13.03 -25.76
C GLY A 28 -14.40 -11.75 -25.00
N GLN A 29 -15.33 -11.22 -24.19
CA GLN A 29 -14.98 -10.46 -22.99
C GLN A 29 -14.90 -11.47 -21.85
N ALA A 30 -13.82 -12.26 -21.82
CA ALA A 30 -13.56 -13.20 -20.75
C ALA A 30 -12.38 -12.69 -19.91
N MET A 31 -12.76 -11.97 -18.85
CA MET A 31 -12.27 -12.25 -17.51
C MET A 31 -10.74 -12.24 -17.31
N LEU A 32 -10.12 -11.08 -17.47
CA LEU A 32 -9.08 -10.66 -16.53
C LEU A 32 -9.80 -9.95 -15.37
N LYS A 33 -10.16 -10.72 -14.34
CA LYS A 33 -10.60 -10.18 -13.05
C LYS A 33 -9.47 -9.30 -12.53
N SER A 34 -9.69 -7.99 -12.68
CA SER A 34 -9.15 -6.87 -11.93
C SER A 34 -8.20 -7.27 -10.80
N GLU A 35 -6.93 -6.89 -10.96
CA GLU A 35 -5.97 -6.76 -9.86
C GLU A 35 -6.58 -5.89 -8.76
N THR A 36 -7.15 -6.53 -7.72
CA THR A 36 -7.46 -5.96 -6.39
C THR A 36 -7.65 -4.44 -6.36
N GLU A 37 -8.62 -3.93 -7.12
CA GLU A 37 -9.04 -2.53 -6.96
C GLU A 37 -10.07 -2.52 -5.85
N ILE A 38 -9.81 -1.73 -4.80
CA ILE A 38 -10.72 -1.60 -3.66
C ILE A 38 -12.00 -0.91 -4.13
N ASP A 39 -13.14 -1.58 -3.99
CA ASP A 39 -14.42 -1.09 -4.46
C ASP A 39 -14.96 0.04 -3.57
N ALA A 40 -15.86 0.86 -4.12
CA ALA A 40 -16.52 1.93 -3.35
C ALA A 40 -17.23 1.40 -2.08
N HIS A 41 -17.76 0.17 -2.14
CA HIS A 41 -18.42 -0.49 -1.00
C HIS A 41 -17.43 -0.80 0.13
N ASP A 42 -16.22 -1.25 -0.20
CA ASP A 42 -15.18 -1.55 0.79
C ASP A 42 -14.78 -0.30 1.59
N TRP A 43 -14.68 0.85 0.91
CA TRP A 43 -14.41 2.13 1.56
C TRP A 43 -15.54 2.57 2.49
N GLN A 44 -16.80 2.28 2.15
CA GLN A 44 -17.92 2.56 3.05
C GLN A 44 -17.86 1.66 4.28
N LEU A 45 -17.59 0.36 4.13
CA LEU A 45 -17.45 -0.55 5.27
C LEU A 45 -16.32 -0.11 6.22
N LEU A 46 -15.18 0.31 5.67
CA LEU A 46 -14.10 0.91 6.45
C LEU A 46 -14.63 2.10 7.25
N LEU A 47 -15.27 3.08 6.59
CA LEU A 47 -15.78 4.28 7.26
C LEU A 47 -16.73 3.93 8.42
N HIS A 48 -17.68 3.03 8.20
CA HIS A 48 -18.65 2.63 9.22
C HIS A 48 -17.97 1.96 10.43
N SER A 49 -16.96 1.10 10.20
CA SER A 49 -16.27 0.41 11.28
C SER A 49 -15.42 1.33 12.18
N ILE A 50 -14.88 2.42 11.63
CA ILE A 50 -14.00 3.33 12.36
C ILE A 50 -14.70 4.60 12.85
N GLN A 51 -15.93 4.87 12.42
CA GLN A 51 -16.59 6.16 12.60
C GLN A 51 -16.63 6.63 14.05
N SER A 52 -16.91 5.72 14.99
CA SER A 52 -16.95 6.01 16.44
C SER A 52 -15.57 6.31 17.04
N HIS A 53 -14.48 5.92 16.37
CA HIS A 53 -13.11 6.06 16.83
C HIS A 53 -12.38 7.26 16.21
N ILE A 54 -12.91 7.87 15.15
CA ILE A 54 -12.29 9.04 14.50
C ILE A 54 -12.42 10.28 15.39
N ARG A 55 -11.29 10.91 15.71
CA ARG A 55 -11.23 12.13 16.52
C ARG A 55 -10.75 13.36 15.74
N LYS A 56 -10.02 13.13 14.65
CA LYS A 56 -9.36 14.18 13.85
C LYS A 56 -9.21 13.76 12.40
N LYS A 57 -9.02 14.73 11.50
CA LYS A 57 -8.87 14.48 10.04
C LYS A 57 -7.72 13.52 9.72
N SER A 58 -6.62 13.59 10.47
CA SER A 58 -5.47 12.70 10.28
C SER A 58 -5.81 11.23 10.55
N ASP A 59 -6.75 10.95 11.47
CA ASP A 59 -7.18 9.57 11.76
C ASP A 59 -7.74 8.92 10.49
N LEU A 60 -8.61 9.63 9.76
CA LEU A 60 -9.19 9.08 8.54
C LEU A 60 -8.12 8.76 7.49
N LEU A 61 -7.08 9.59 7.36
CA LEU A 61 -5.98 9.34 6.42
C LEU A 61 -5.15 8.12 6.81
N ILE A 62 -4.89 7.92 8.11
CA ILE A 62 -4.19 6.74 8.61
C ILE A 62 -5.04 5.48 8.40
N ALA A 63 -6.35 5.55 8.62
CA ALA A 63 -7.25 4.42 8.37
C ALA A 63 -7.30 4.03 6.89
N VAL A 64 -7.37 5.00 5.96
CA VAL A 64 -7.29 4.73 4.52
C VAL A 64 -5.94 4.10 4.16
N THR A 65 -4.84 4.60 4.76
CA THR A 65 -3.50 4.04 4.51
C THR A 65 -3.38 2.61 5.02
N HIS A 66 -3.92 2.32 6.22
CA HIS A 66 -4.00 0.98 6.78
C HIS A 66 -4.78 0.03 5.86
N PHE A 67 -5.96 0.46 5.43
CA PHE A 67 -6.82 -0.36 4.57
C PHE A 67 -6.18 -0.65 3.21
N LEU A 68 -5.51 0.34 2.61
CA LEU A 68 -4.71 0.14 1.40
C LEU A 68 -3.64 -0.95 1.61
N ILE A 69 -2.91 -0.87 2.72
CA ILE A 69 -1.85 -1.81 3.05
C ILE A 69 -2.40 -3.23 3.28
N THR A 70 -3.51 -3.37 4.00
CA THR A 70 -4.08 -4.68 4.35
C THR A 70 -4.83 -5.33 3.19
N LYS A 71 -5.59 -4.54 2.41
CA LYS A 71 -6.40 -5.06 1.29
C LYS A 71 -5.58 -5.33 0.04
N GLU A 72 -4.79 -4.36 -0.42
CA GLU A 72 -4.11 -4.49 -1.71
C GLU A 72 -2.74 -5.17 -1.59
N TYR A 73 -1.99 -4.82 -0.55
CA TYR A 73 -0.65 -5.39 -0.34
C TYR A 73 -0.69 -6.64 0.55
N ARG A 74 -1.87 -7.03 1.03
CA ARG A 74 -2.11 -8.25 1.82
C ARG A 74 -1.21 -8.36 3.05
N LEU A 75 -0.78 -7.23 3.60
CA LEU A 75 -0.06 -7.21 4.87
C LEU A 75 -1.05 -7.41 6.01
N ARG A 76 -0.68 -8.18 7.02
CA ARG A 76 -1.49 -8.39 8.22
C ARG A 76 -1.09 -7.40 9.28
N CYS A 77 -2.05 -6.75 9.92
CA CYS A 77 -1.75 -5.90 11.07
C CYS A 77 -1.34 -6.78 12.25
N ALA A 78 -0.09 -6.64 12.69
CA ALA A 78 0.39 -7.29 13.88
C ALA A 78 -0.11 -6.49 15.09
N ILE A 79 -1.12 -7.00 15.78
CA ILE A 79 -1.50 -6.49 17.09
C ILE A 79 -0.37 -6.89 18.02
N ASN A 80 0.25 -5.91 18.69
CA ASN A 80 1.21 -6.16 19.75
C ASN A 80 0.48 -6.80 20.95
N TYR A 81 0.13 -8.08 20.85
CA TYR A 81 0.13 -8.91 22.03
C TYR A 81 1.59 -9.21 22.30
N SER A 82 2.17 -8.53 23.30
CA SER A 82 3.31 -9.06 24.03
C SER A 82 2.89 -10.43 24.57
N ALA A 83 3.03 -11.47 23.75
CA ALA A 83 3.01 -12.83 24.25
C ALA A 83 4.33 -12.99 24.99
N SER A 84 4.25 -12.83 26.31
CA SER A 84 5.26 -13.28 27.28
C SER A 84 5.39 -14.81 27.30
N ASP A 85 5.14 -15.49 26.18
CA ASP A 85 5.19 -16.92 26.05
C ASP A 85 5.44 -17.24 24.57
N GLY A 86 6.53 -17.94 24.27
CA GLY A 86 7.15 -18.11 22.95
C GLY A 86 6.35 -18.92 21.93
N ARG A 87 5.02 -18.82 21.92
CA ARG A 87 4.15 -19.45 20.94
C ARG A 87 3.87 -18.48 19.80
N GLN A 88 4.78 -18.44 18.83
CA GLN A 88 4.39 -18.07 17.47
C GLN A 88 3.24 -19.00 17.06
N LEU A 89 2.05 -18.45 16.83
CA LEU A 89 0.94 -19.17 16.22
C LEU A 89 1.32 -19.53 14.77
N ALA A 90 2.09 -20.60 14.62
CA ALA A 90 2.19 -21.35 13.39
C ALA A 90 0.85 -22.05 13.18
N GLY A 91 0.06 -21.59 12.20
CA GLY A 91 -1.21 -22.20 11.83
C GLY A 91 -2.41 -21.33 12.16
N GLY A 92 -2.76 -20.46 11.21
CA GLY A 92 -3.95 -19.63 11.28
C GLY A 92 -4.24 -19.01 9.93
N CYS A 93 -4.61 -19.84 8.95
CA CYS A 93 -5.43 -19.37 7.83
C CYS A 93 -6.80 -18.96 8.42
N GLY A 94 -6.92 -17.74 8.94
CA GLY A 94 -8.11 -17.31 9.66
C GLY A 94 -8.14 -15.80 9.79
N THR A 95 -8.94 -15.17 8.94
CA THR A 95 -9.30 -13.74 8.92
C THR A 95 -8.13 -12.76 8.90
N VAL A 96 -7.89 -12.18 7.72
CA VAL A 96 -7.12 -10.92 7.60
C VAL A 96 -7.77 -9.92 8.56
N CYS A 97 -7.07 -9.53 9.63
CA CYS A 97 -7.51 -8.40 10.46
C CYS A 97 -7.31 -7.12 9.65
N GLU A 98 -8.30 -6.83 8.82
CA GLU A 98 -8.47 -5.57 8.09
C GLU A 98 -8.91 -4.43 9.02
N GLN A 99 -9.19 -4.77 10.28
CA GLN A 99 -9.54 -3.85 11.33
C GLN A 99 -8.29 -3.24 11.95
N LEU A 100 -8.37 -1.94 12.24
CA LEU A 100 -7.35 -1.24 12.99
C LEU A 100 -7.25 -1.79 14.42
N PRO A 101 -6.04 -1.87 15.01
CA PRO A 101 -5.88 -2.28 16.41
C PRO A 101 -6.64 -1.37 17.37
N ASP A 102 -7.02 -1.89 18.53
CA ASP A 102 -7.58 -1.06 19.58
C ASP A 102 -6.64 0.09 19.94
N HIS A 103 -7.22 1.27 20.16
CA HIS A 103 -6.49 2.48 20.56
C HIS A 103 -5.36 2.91 19.59
N TRP A 104 -5.41 2.48 18.32
CA TRP A 104 -4.44 2.83 17.28
C TRP A 104 -4.18 4.34 17.11
N ASN A 105 -5.19 5.16 17.44
CA ASN A 105 -5.10 6.61 17.34
C ASN A 105 -4.91 7.30 18.69
N ARG A 106 -4.67 6.59 19.81
CA ARG A 106 -4.69 7.13 21.19
C ARG A 106 -3.85 8.39 21.36
N ASP A 107 -2.66 8.41 20.78
CA ASP A 107 -1.76 9.56 20.83
C ASP A 107 -2.28 10.72 19.95
N ALA A 108 -2.20 11.93 20.49
CA ALA A 108 -2.77 13.12 19.86
C ALA A 108 -2.04 13.52 18.56
N ASP A 109 -0.75 13.21 18.45
CA ASP A 109 0.10 13.64 17.33
C ASP A 109 0.87 12.47 16.68
N ARG A 110 0.75 11.25 17.17
CA ARG A 110 1.55 10.10 16.72
C ARG A 110 0.69 8.87 16.43
N TYR A 111 1.19 8.05 15.53
CA TYR A 111 0.62 6.75 15.18
C TYR A 111 1.76 5.78 14.93
N THR A 112 1.56 4.54 15.39
CA THR A 112 2.47 3.43 15.11
C THR A 112 1.63 2.19 14.84
N LEU A 113 1.79 1.60 13.65
CA LEU A 113 1.12 0.38 13.24
C LEU A 113 2.16 -0.61 12.70
N ASN A 114 2.12 -1.84 13.21
CA ASN A 114 3.02 -2.91 12.79
C ASN A 114 2.30 -3.84 11.83
N TYR A 115 3.00 -4.30 10.80
CA TYR A 115 2.48 -5.25 9.84
C TYR A 115 3.47 -6.37 9.55
N THR A 116 2.93 -7.51 9.13
CA THR A 116 3.70 -8.65 8.64
C THR A 116 3.17 -9.13 7.29
N ASP A 117 4.04 -9.61 6.42
CA ASP A 117 3.64 -10.36 5.23
C ASP A 117 3.65 -11.88 5.50
N GLY A 118 3.25 -12.68 4.50
CA GLY A 118 3.30 -14.14 4.58
C GLY A 118 4.71 -14.75 4.46
N LEU A 119 5.74 -13.94 4.22
CA LEU A 119 7.14 -14.32 3.98
C LEU A 119 8.07 -13.86 5.12
N ALA A 120 7.52 -13.55 6.30
CA ALA A 120 8.24 -13.01 7.46
C ALA A 120 8.85 -11.60 7.28
N GLY A 121 8.40 -10.87 6.26
CA GLY A 121 8.63 -9.43 6.13
C GLY A 121 7.92 -8.67 7.24
N GLN A 122 8.66 -7.82 7.95
CA GLN A 122 8.11 -6.94 8.98
C GLN A 122 8.09 -5.50 8.49
N TYR A 123 6.98 -4.82 8.76
CA TYR A 123 6.78 -3.43 8.37
C TYR A 123 6.30 -2.61 9.55
N ILE A 124 6.78 -1.38 9.64
CA ILE A 124 6.34 -0.40 10.62
C ILE A 124 5.88 0.85 9.88
N LEU A 125 4.61 1.21 10.08
CA LEU A 125 4.06 2.50 9.70
C LEU A 125 4.15 3.43 10.91
N MET A 126 4.84 4.55 10.74
CA MET A 126 4.85 5.63 11.72
C MET A 126 4.24 6.86 11.08
N ALA A 127 3.45 7.60 11.85
CA ALA A 127 3.01 8.92 11.41
C ALA A 127 3.09 9.93 12.54
N LYS A 128 3.42 11.18 12.17
CA LYS A 128 3.46 12.31 13.08
C LYS A 128 2.71 13.50 12.49
N LEU A 129 1.74 14.01 13.23
CA LEU A 129 1.03 15.24 12.94
C LEU A 129 1.78 16.41 13.59
N SER A 130 2.19 17.40 12.79
CA SER A 130 2.85 18.61 13.27
C SER A 130 2.23 19.84 12.63
N ARG A 131 1.60 20.68 13.45
CA ARG A 131 0.85 21.88 13.03
C ARG A 131 -0.28 21.57 12.02
N ARG A 132 0.06 21.45 10.75
CA ARG A 132 -0.85 21.17 9.62
C ARG A 132 -0.33 20.04 8.72
N ASP A 133 0.86 19.53 8.98
CA ASP A 133 1.51 18.54 8.16
C ASP A 133 1.48 17.18 8.87
N LEU A 134 0.92 16.17 8.20
CA LEU A 134 0.98 14.78 8.60
C LEU A 134 2.10 14.12 7.80
N VAL A 135 3.18 13.74 8.49
CA VAL A 135 4.29 12.98 7.91
C VAL A 135 4.05 11.51 8.20
N ILE A 136 3.92 10.70 7.15
CA ILE A 136 3.75 9.24 7.24
C ILE A 136 5.00 8.59 6.67
N SER A 137 5.60 7.66 7.41
CA SER A 137 6.67 6.79 6.95
C SER A 137 6.24 5.33 7.04
N LEU A 138 6.68 4.55 6.06
CA LEU A 138 6.53 3.10 6.03
C LEU A 138 7.91 2.49 5.83
N GLN A 139 8.33 1.67 6.78
CA GLN A 139 9.63 1.01 6.78
C GLN A 139 9.44 -0.50 6.73
N ASN A 140 10.16 -1.16 5.83
CA ASN A 140 10.35 -2.60 5.79
C ASN A 140 11.63 -2.94 6.54
N SER A 141 11.50 -3.58 7.71
CA SER A 141 12.61 -3.96 8.56
C SER A 141 13.51 -5.01 7.90
N THR A 142 12.92 -5.93 7.13
CA THR A 142 13.63 -7.03 6.47
C THR A 142 14.50 -6.53 5.31
N SER A 143 13.94 -5.68 4.44
CA SER A 143 14.67 -5.15 3.27
C SER A 143 15.36 -3.80 3.53
N LYS A 144 15.22 -3.24 4.73
CA LYS A 144 15.69 -1.90 5.13
C LYS A 144 15.19 -0.77 4.21
N ARG A 145 14.08 -0.99 3.50
CA ARG A 145 13.48 0.02 2.62
C ARG A 145 12.59 0.93 3.45
N MET A 146 12.59 2.22 3.13
CA MET A 146 11.70 3.19 3.75
C MET A 146 11.18 4.15 2.70
N ALA A 147 9.92 4.53 2.85
CA ALA A 147 9.28 5.59 2.08
C ALA A 147 8.62 6.59 3.03
N ILE A 148 8.52 7.84 2.60
CA ILE A 148 7.94 8.93 3.39
C ILE A 148 7.04 9.76 2.48
N VAL A 149 5.84 10.07 2.96
CA VAL A 149 4.92 11.02 2.34
C VAL A 149 4.53 12.10 3.34
N CYS A 150 4.41 13.33 2.85
CA CYS A 150 3.92 14.47 3.63
C CYS A 150 2.57 14.92 3.06
N LEU A 151 1.57 15.02 3.94
CA LEU A 151 0.18 15.32 3.64
C LEU A 151 -0.31 16.48 4.50
N GLN A 152 -1.35 17.17 4.04
CA GLN A 152 -2.02 18.20 4.84
C GLN A 152 -3.48 17.77 5.03
N PRO A 153 -3.85 17.23 6.22
CA PRO A 153 -5.18 16.68 6.46
C PRO A 153 -6.31 17.68 6.17
N GLU A 154 -6.08 18.97 6.41
CA GLU A 154 -7.05 20.03 6.19
C GLU A 154 -7.42 20.19 4.71
N HIS A 155 -6.49 19.90 3.80
CA HIS A 155 -6.69 20.02 2.35
C HIS A 155 -7.23 18.74 1.70
N LEU A 156 -7.08 17.59 2.38
CA LEU A 156 -7.50 16.28 1.84
C LEU A 156 -8.83 15.81 2.42
N VAL A 157 -9.11 16.12 3.68
CA VAL A 157 -10.32 15.68 4.38
C VAL A 157 -11.27 16.86 4.55
N ASN A 158 -12.42 16.80 3.90
CA ASN A 158 -13.48 17.78 4.02
C ASN A 158 -14.18 17.70 5.38
N SER A 159 -14.48 16.49 5.85
CA SER A 159 -15.19 16.26 7.11
C SER A 159 -15.00 14.82 7.58
N THR A 160 -15.15 14.59 8.88
CA THR A 160 -15.09 13.27 9.52
C THR A 160 -16.47 12.70 9.87
N CYS A 161 -17.54 13.47 9.64
CA CYS A 161 -18.89 13.12 10.11
C CYS A 161 -19.87 12.83 8.96
N LYS A 162 -19.40 12.78 7.71
CA LYS A 162 -20.28 12.53 6.57
C LYS A 162 -20.51 11.03 6.38
N SER A 163 -21.64 10.70 5.77
CA SER A 163 -22.08 9.32 5.58
C SER A 163 -21.30 8.51 4.55
N SER A 164 -20.47 9.17 3.73
CA SER A 164 -19.78 8.48 2.64
C SER A 164 -18.32 8.92 2.48
N MET A 165 -17.44 7.95 2.22
CA MET A 165 -15.99 8.19 2.08
C MET A 165 -15.65 9.31 1.07
N ASP A 166 -16.26 9.33 -0.12
CA ASP A 166 -15.99 10.36 -1.14
C ASP A 166 -16.34 11.78 -0.71
N LYS A 167 -17.29 11.93 0.23
CA LYS A 167 -17.64 13.23 0.80
C LYS A 167 -16.68 13.64 1.91
N CYS A 168 -16.09 12.67 2.61
CA CYS A 168 -15.07 12.87 3.63
C CYS A 168 -13.72 13.22 2.98
N ILE A 169 -13.29 12.46 1.97
CA ILE A 169 -12.05 12.68 1.21
C ILE A 169 -12.41 12.85 -0.27
N PRO A 170 -12.57 14.09 -0.75
CA PRO A 170 -12.73 14.32 -2.18
C PRO A 170 -11.52 13.80 -2.94
N ARG A 171 -11.76 13.13 -4.07
CA ARG A 171 -10.69 12.55 -4.91
C ARG A 171 -9.89 11.47 -4.17
N LEU A 172 -10.60 10.61 -3.43
CA LEU A 172 -10.04 9.46 -2.74
C LEU A 172 -9.16 8.61 -3.69
N ASP A 173 -9.59 8.42 -4.94
CA ASP A 173 -8.85 7.75 -6.00
C ASP A 173 -7.44 8.33 -6.21
N LYS A 174 -7.33 9.66 -6.31
CA LYS A 174 -6.04 10.35 -6.48
C LYS A 174 -5.19 10.24 -5.23
N PHE A 175 -5.82 10.29 -4.05
CA PHE A 175 -5.13 10.12 -2.79
C PHE A 175 -4.53 8.71 -2.66
N ILE A 176 -5.29 7.67 -2.97
CA ILE A 176 -4.82 6.28 -2.96
C ILE A 176 -3.68 6.08 -3.96
N LYS A 177 -3.83 6.54 -5.21
CA LYS A 177 -2.77 6.47 -6.23
C LYS A 177 -1.47 7.11 -5.74
N ARG A 178 -1.58 8.25 -5.06
CA ARG A 178 -0.43 8.92 -4.44
C ARG A 178 0.19 8.09 -3.32
N LEU A 179 -0.61 7.51 -2.42
CA LEU A 179 -0.10 6.64 -1.35
C LEU A 179 0.63 5.42 -1.91
N ARG A 180 0.08 4.75 -2.93
CA ARG A 180 0.76 3.62 -3.60
C ARG A 180 2.14 4.03 -4.11
N ALA A 181 2.18 5.05 -4.97
CA ALA A 181 3.40 5.47 -5.66
C ALA A 181 4.45 6.13 -4.74
N GLU A 182 4.03 6.89 -3.73
CA GLU A 182 4.95 7.64 -2.87
C GLU A 182 5.31 6.93 -1.56
N LEU A 183 4.49 6.01 -1.06
CA LEU A 183 4.65 5.37 0.24
C LEU A 183 4.76 3.84 0.14
N VAL A 184 3.76 3.16 -0.42
CA VAL A 184 3.67 1.70 -0.27
C VAL A 184 4.55 0.96 -1.27
N ASP A 185 4.50 1.28 -2.56
CA ASP A 185 5.32 0.61 -3.58
C ASP A 185 6.84 0.75 -3.32
N PRO A 186 7.37 1.94 -2.96
CA PRO A 186 8.80 2.05 -2.66
C PRO A 186 9.23 1.26 -1.41
N ALA A 187 8.37 1.14 -0.40
CA ALA A 187 8.67 0.38 0.81
C ALA A 187 8.54 -1.14 0.62
N VAL A 188 7.51 -1.59 -0.10
CA VAL A 188 7.21 -3.02 -0.32
C VAL A 188 7.97 -3.57 -1.52
N ARG A 189 7.79 -2.97 -2.70
CA ARG A 189 8.33 -3.46 -3.98
C ARG A 189 9.73 -2.92 -4.29
N GLY A 190 10.12 -1.80 -3.68
CA GLY A 190 11.42 -1.17 -3.93
C GLY A 190 11.48 -0.45 -5.27
N THR A 191 10.33 -0.16 -5.86
CA THR A 191 10.26 0.67 -7.06
C THR A 191 10.70 2.08 -6.69
N LYS A 192 11.88 2.48 -7.16
CA LYS A 192 12.28 3.89 -7.15
C LYS A 192 11.27 4.63 -8.04
N ARG A 193 10.84 5.82 -7.61
CA ARG A 193 9.92 6.67 -8.37
C ARG A 193 10.37 6.71 -9.83
N LEU A 194 9.60 6.09 -10.74
CA LEU A 194 9.75 6.34 -12.17
C LEU A 194 9.37 7.80 -12.36
N ALA A 195 10.37 8.65 -12.54
CA ALA A 195 10.23 10.10 -12.59
C ALA A 195 9.80 10.60 -13.98
N GLU A 196 8.98 9.83 -14.71
CA GLU A 196 8.59 10.15 -16.08
C GLU A 196 7.10 9.83 -16.30
N ILE A 197 6.39 10.80 -16.91
CA ILE A 197 4.96 10.85 -17.32
C ILE A 197 3.99 11.54 -16.33
N GLY A 198 3.84 12.87 -16.46
CA GLY A 198 2.58 13.60 -16.18
C GLY A 198 2.59 14.61 -15.00
N PRO A 199 1.93 15.78 -15.12
CA PRO A 199 2.59 17.06 -14.81
C PRO A 199 2.49 17.55 -13.35
N ALA A 200 3.65 18.00 -12.86
CA ALA A 200 3.87 19.12 -11.94
C ALA A 200 2.84 19.34 -10.80
N PHE A 201 2.87 18.51 -9.77
CA PHE A 201 2.47 18.98 -8.44
C PHE A 201 3.66 19.72 -7.81
N ASN A 202 3.46 21.00 -7.56
CA ASN A 202 4.40 22.00 -7.05
C ASN A 202 5.21 21.48 -5.84
N ARG A 203 6.32 20.78 -6.07
CA ARG A 203 7.33 20.51 -5.04
C ARG A 203 8.20 21.76 -4.88
N LYS A 204 7.64 22.81 -4.26
CA LYS A 204 8.44 23.81 -3.55
C LYS A 204 8.84 23.23 -2.19
N ILE A 205 9.60 22.15 -2.20
CA ILE A 205 10.33 21.67 -1.02
C ILE A 205 11.76 22.18 -1.17
N TRP A 206 11.96 23.39 -0.65
CA TRP A 206 13.15 23.87 0.04
C TRP A 206 14.41 22.99 -0.12
N LYS A 207 15.07 23.09 -1.27
CA LYS A 207 16.54 23.08 -1.29
C LYS A 207 17.00 24.45 -0.79
N ARG A 208 16.87 24.69 0.51
CA ARG A 208 17.70 25.70 1.16
C ARG A 208 18.93 24.95 1.64
N GLU A 209 20.01 25.15 0.90
CA GLU A 209 21.36 24.80 1.27
C GLU A 209 21.54 25.13 2.76
N LEU A 210 21.75 24.08 3.57
CA LEU A 210 22.17 24.27 4.95
C LEU A 210 23.58 24.85 4.88
N PRO A 211 23.81 26.07 5.40
CA PRO A 211 25.15 26.60 5.49
C PRO A 211 25.90 25.75 6.51
N VAL A 212 26.98 25.12 6.04
CA VAL A 212 28.00 24.53 6.91
C VAL A 212 28.57 25.67 7.75
N ARG A 213 28.17 25.75 9.02
CA ARG A 213 28.90 26.53 10.02
C ARG A 213 29.00 25.72 11.30
N ASN A 214 30.23 25.28 11.57
CA ASN A 214 30.68 24.68 12.81
C ASN A 214 30.31 25.56 14.01
N SER A 215 29.50 25.05 14.92
CA SER A 215 29.65 25.27 16.37
C SER A 215 28.60 24.48 17.17
N GLY A 216 29.04 23.79 18.23
CA GLY A 216 28.24 23.51 19.42
C GLY A 216 27.20 22.40 19.35
N THR A 217 27.64 21.17 19.60
CA THR A 217 26.98 20.17 20.47
C THR A 217 25.44 20.22 20.60
N SER A 218 24.73 19.41 19.81
CA SER A 218 23.54 18.68 20.28
C SER A 218 23.21 17.54 19.30
N ARG A 219 23.63 16.32 19.65
CA ARG A 219 23.30 15.08 18.93
C ARG A 219 21.92 14.62 19.37
N VAL A 220 20.92 14.72 18.49
CA VAL A 220 19.69 13.91 18.61
C VAL A 220 19.93 12.63 17.84
N ALA A 221 20.37 11.59 18.54
CA ALA A 221 20.53 10.25 18.02
C ALA A 221 19.26 9.44 18.29
N PHE A 222 18.73 8.79 17.25
CA PHE A 222 17.76 7.72 17.42
C PHE A 222 18.57 6.45 17.72
N ASN A 223 18.79 6.16 19.00
CA ASN A 223 19.40 4.91 19.42
C ASN A 223 18.40 3.77 19.20
N ILE A 224 18.70 2.93 18.21
CA ILE A 224 18.10 1.60 18.07
C ILE A 224 18.82 0.73 19.09
N VAL A 225 18.15 0.42 20.20
CA VAL A 225 18.64 -0.55 21.19
C VAL A 225 18.53 -1.94 20.57
N GLU A 226 19.68 -2.55 20.36
CA GLU A 226 19.86 -3.96 20.03
C GLU A 226 19.77 -4.75 21.35
N SER A 227 18.62 -5.37 21.62
CA SER A 227 18.43 -6.25 22.77
C SER A 227 18.85 -7.67 22.40
N THR A 228 20.13 -7.99 22.55
CA THR A 228 20.61 -9.38 22.62
C THR A 228 20.35 -9.90 24.02
N HIS A 229 19.31 -10.73 24.17
CA HIS A 229 19.17 -11.59 25.34
C HIS A 229 20.23 -12.70 25.26
N SER A 230 21.11 -12.71 26.27
CA SER A 230 21.98 -13.82 26.59
C SER A 230 21.13 -15.01 27.04
N LEU A 231 21.32 -16.16 26.39
CA LEU A 231 20.82 -17.46 26.83
C LEU A 231 21.98 -18.21 27.49
N GLU A 232 21.66 -18.77 28.65
CA GLU A 232 22.49 -19.54 29.57
C GLU A 232 23.24 -20.72 28.90
N SER A 233 24.49 -20.90 29.31
CA SER A 233 24.99 -22.15 29.89
C SER A 233 26.12 -21.85 30.86
#